data_AF-A0A2V5JSH6-F1
#
_entry.id   AF-A0A2V5JSH6-F1
#
_cell.length_a   1.000
_cell.length_b   1.000
_cell.length_c   1.000
_cell.angle_alpha   90.00
_cell.angle_beta   90.00
_cell.angle_gamma   90.00
#
_symmetry.space_group_name_H-M   'P 1'
#
loop_
_entity.id
_entity.type
_entity.pdbx_description
1 polymer ?
#
loop_
_entity_poly.entity_id
_entity_poly.type
_entity_poly.pdbx_seq_one_letter_code
_entity_poly.pdbx_strand_id
1 'polypeptide(L)' 'MKTFIVYDLDSLMPVAVGEQVSAETTRYCASKATGIFYANLLAEEIDLKLPSEPQCRKRL' A
#
# COMPACT_ATOMS: atom_id res chain seq x y z
N MET A 1 -8.40 2.64 -11.17
CA MET A 1 -7.29 3.04 -10.29
C MET A 1 -7.15 1.94 -9.24
N LYS A 2 -5.93 1.69 -8.76
CA LYS A 2 -5.63 0.59 -7.83
C LYS A 2 -5.02 1.18 -6.56
N THR A 3 -5.33 0.61 -5.41
CA THR A 3 -4.74 1.04 -4.15
C THR A 3 -3.43 0.29 -3.92
N PHE A 4 -2.38 1.01 -3.54
CA PHE A 4 -1.08 0.43 -3.25
C PHE A 4 -0.64 0.80 -1.84
N ILE A 5 0.04 -0.13 -1.18
CA ILE A 5 0.88 0.13 -0.01
C ILE A 5 2.33 0.10 -0.49
N VAL A 6 3.10 1.13 -0.17
CA VAL A 6 4.54 1.17 -0.42
C VAL A 6 5.29 0.91 0.87
N TYR A 7 6.20 -0.05 0.83
CA TYR A 7 7.10 -0.40 1.90
C TYR A 7 8.52 0.02 1.54
N ASP A 8 9.27 0.42 2.56
CA ASP A 8 10.73 0.48 2.49
C ASP A 8 11.31 -0.92 2.72
N LEU A 9 12.16 -1.40 1.81
CA LEU A 9 12.77 -2.73 1.88
C LEU A 9 13.75 -2.85 3.05
N ASP A 10 14.38 -1.75 3.46
CA ASP A 10 15.39 -1.79 4.53
C ASP A 10 14.74 -1.99 5.90
N SER A 11 13.61 -1.33 6.14
CA SER A 11 12.88 -1.39 7.40
C SER A 11 11.67 -2.33 7.39
N LEU A 12 11.20 -2.75 6.21
CA LEU A 12 9.92 -3.44 5.98
C LEU A 12 8.71 -2.68 6.54
N MET A 13 8.85 -1.36 6.71
CA MET A 13 7.80 -0.49 7.24
C MET A 13 7.02 0.17 6.11
N PRO A 14 5.69 0.34 6.25
CA PRO A 14 4.90 1.08 5.27
C PRO A 14 5.26 2.56 5.33
N VAL A 15 5.61 3.13 4.18
CA VAL A 15 6.01 4.54 4.04
C VAL A 15 4.97 5.38 3.29
N ALA A 16 4.11 4.76 2.50
CA ALA A 16 3.01 5.45 1.80
C ALA A 16 1.85 4.49 1.49
N VAL A 17 0.63 5.02 1.44
CA VAL A 17 -0.58 4.32 0.96
C VAL A 17 -1.36 5.27 0.07
N GLY A 18 -1.85 4.78 -1.07
CA GLY A 18 -2.67 5.62 -1.95
C GLY A 18 -3.12 4.94 -3.22
N GLU A 19 -4.03 5.60 -3.93
CA GLU A 19 -4.49 5.17 -5.25
C GLU A 19 -3.52 5.63 -6.34
N GLN A 20 -3.15 4.70 -7.22
CA GLN A 20 -2.29 4.98 -8.35
C GLN A 20 -2.65 4.14 -9.58
N VAL A 21 -2.04 4.52 -10.70
CA VAL A 21 -2.23 3.83 -11.98
C VAL A 21 -1.40 2.55 -12.05
N SER A 22 -0.21 2.52 -11.43
CA SER A 22 0.69 1.36 -11.45
C SER A 22 1.64 1.32 -10.24
N ALA A 23 2.21 0.16 -9.96
CA ALA A 23 3.23 -0.03 -8.93
C ALA A 23 4.50 0.83 -9.20
N GLU A 24 4.89 1.01 -10.47
CA GLU A 24 6.05 1.83 -10.84
C GLU A 24 5.81 3.30 -10.53
N THR A 25 4.66 3.84 -10.95
CA THR A 25 4.26 5.22 -10.64
C THR A 25 4.19 5.43 -9.13
N THR A 26 3.67 4.45 -8.38
CA THR A 26 3.57 4.51 -6.92
C THR A 26 4.95 4.60 -6.27
N ARG A 27 5.91 3.74 -6.66
CA ARG A 27 7.28 3.80 -6.14
C ARG A 27 7.98 5.10 -6.47
N TYR A 28 7.79 5.63 -7.68
CA TYR A 28 8.35 6.93 -8.06
C TYR A 28 7.77 8.09 -7.24
N CYS A 29 6.46 8.10 -7.00
CA CYS A 29 5.84 9.11 -6.14
C CYS A 29 6.31 9.00 -4.69
N ALA A 30 6.39 7.77 -4.16
CA ALA A 30 6.86 7.52 -2.80
C ALA A 30 8.35 7.88 -2.63
N SER A 31 9.20 7.64 -3.63
CA SER A 31 10.62 8.04 -3.58
C SER A 31 10.78 9.55 -3.52
N LYS A 32 9.97 10.29 -4.28
CA LYS A 32 9.95 11.77 -4.22
C LYS A 32 9.48 12.30 -2.87
N ALA A 33 8.52 11.65 -2.23
CA ALA A 33 7.96 12.08 -0.95
C ALA A 33 8.87 11.75 0.24
N THR A 34 9.51 10.58 0.22
CA THR A 34 10.29 10.05 1.35
C THR A 34 11.79 10.29 1.23
N GLY A 35 12.29 10.58 0.01
CA GLY A 35 13.72 10.64 -0.28
C GLY A 35 14.39 9.27 -0.43
N ILE A 36 13.64 8.18 -0.31
CA ILE A 36 14.16 6.80 -0.46
C ILE A 36 14.33 6.48 -1.94
N PHE A 37 15.40 5.79 -2.32
CA PHE A 37 15.61 5.39 -3.71
C PHE A 37 14.52 4.41 -4.17
N TYR A 38 13.96 4.60 -5.37
CA TYR A 38 12.78 3.83 -5.82
C TYR A 38 13.00 2.31 -5.89
N ALA A 39 14.25 1.85 -6.05
CA ALA A 39 14.58 0.43 -6.05
C ALA A 39 14.56 -0.18 -4.65
N ASN A 40 14.66 0.64 -3.59
CA ASN A 40 14.51 0.23 -2.20
C ASN A 40 13.04 0.26 -1.75
N LEU A 41 12.11 0.58 -2.65
CA LEU A 41 10.69 0.60 -2.37
C LEU A 41 10.00 -0.59 -3.01
N LEU A 42 9.09 -1.22 -2.27
CA LEU A 42 8.20 -2.27 -2.76
C LEU A 42 6.77 -1.72 -2.75
N ALA A 43 6.07 -1.79 -3.89
CA ALA A 43 4.67 -1.42 -3.98
C ALA A 43 3.81 -2.68 -4.12
N GLU A 44 2.97 -2.92 -3.12
CA GLU A 44 2.00 -4.00 -3.08
C GLU A 44 0.63 -3.47 -3.44
N GLU A 45 -0.02 -4.07 -4.44
CA GLU A 45 -1.39 -3.77 -4.78
C GLU A 45 -2.33 -4.44 -3.78
N ILE A 46 -3.22 -3.66 -3.16
CA ILE A 46 -4.22 -4.17 -2.23
C ILE A 46 -5.62 -4.00 -2.82
N ASP A 47 -6.42 -5.06 -2.72
CA ASP A 47 -7.84 -5.00 -3.04
C ASP A 47 -8.60 -4.66 -1.76
N LEU A 48 -9.08 -3.42 -1.65
CA LEU A 48 -9.94 -2.99 -0.54
C LEU A 48 -11.34 -3.59 -0.70
N LYS A 49 -11.43 -4.92 -0.73
CA LYS A 49 -12.70 -5.59 -0.44
C LYS A 49 -13.00 -5.36 1.02
N LEU A 50 -13.77 -4.30 1.27
CA LEU A 50 -14.48 -4.12 2.53
C LEU A 50 -15.11 -5.47 2.90
N PRO A 51 -14.93 -5.98 4.13
CA PRO A 51 -15.68 -7.14 4.55
C PRO A 51 -17.16 -6.78 4.40
N SER A 52 -17.82 -7.42 3.42
CA SER A 52 -19.27 -7.42 3.36
C SER A 52 -19.73 -8.07 4.65
N GLU A 53 -20.25 -7.24 5.56
CA GLU A 53 -20.79 -7.52 6.88
C GLU A 53 -19.82 -7.48 8.07
N PRO A 54 -20.17 -6.74 9.14
CA PRO A 54 -19.63 -7.01 10.46
C PRO A 54 -20.20 -8.36 10.90
N GLN A 55 -19.40 -9.44 10.88
CA GLN A 55 -19.72 -10.63 11.67
C GLN A 55 -19.51 -10.31 13.16
N CYS A 56 -20.36 -9.45 13.72
CA CYS A 56 -20.81 -9.60 15.09
C CYS A 56 -21.61 -10.91 15.16
N ARG A 57 -20.91 -12.05 15.13
CA ARG A 57 -21.44 -13.32 15.61
C ARG A 57 -21.74 -13.12 17.09
N LYS A 58 -22.94 -12.64 17.40
CA LYS A 58 -23.54 -12.82 18.71
C LYS A 58 -23.67 -14.33 18.89
N ARG A 59 -22.74 -14.92 19.65
CA ARG A 59 -22.97 -16.21 20.30
C ARG A 59 -24.11 -15.98 21.28
N LEU A 60 -25.31 -16.41 20.93
CA LEU A 60 -26.40 -16.74 21.85
C LEU A 60 -27.00 -18.07 21.38
#